data_AF-A0A953WMC1-F1
#
_entry.id   AF-A0A953WMC1-F1
#
_cell.length_a   1.000
_cell.length_b   1.000
_cell.length_c   1.000
_cell.angle_alpha   90.00
_cell.angle_beta   90.00
_cell.angle_gamma   90.00
#
_symmetry.space_group_name_H-M   'P 1'
#
loop_
_entity.id
_entity.type
_entity.pdbx_description
1 polymer ?
#
loop_
_entity_poly.entity_id
_entity_poly.type
_entity_poly.pdbx_seq_one_letter_code
_entity_poly.pdbx_strand_id
1 'polypeptide(L)'
;SGAGASRLEHHYMRHHFCLSVAAVGAAACLSQSAAAADASPVKSTATLTVVYEVKGGGDDIPQSHERHVRWSINDRYEAKSTMEAAVVQAVGVMHPQPEGAGAQIDENDQAAMMALAMGAQAKCGADADCLQREMMKAITGSAGSYQGFSGTSQTGSYSIDEKAYQAYFDAACSLKNEAACAYDTTVTGAGQISEKDGPRFLYGARAEVDLEAGTLMIAVPWPGYLKATKTVTSASKEIETGTTQIERGALLSGGKRDAFKATCGACKNVSGTETVAVKDELLGRDATLTMRWTFSRQ
;
A
#
# COMPACT_ATOMS: atom_id res chain seq x y z
N SER A 1 -7.04 -55.79 3.48
CA SER A 1 -6.80 -55.60 2.03
C SER A 1 -8.11 -55.11 1.43
N GLY A 2 -8.17 -53.84 1.03
CA GLY A 2 -9.40 -53.18 0.57
C GLY A 2 -9.12 -51.70 0.34
N ALA A 3 -8.37 -51.42 -0.72
CA ALA A 3 -8.05 -50.06 -1.14
C ALA A 3 -9.25 -49.46 -1.88
N GLY A 4 -9.95 -48.52 -1.24
CA GLY A 4 -10.96 -47.69 -1.88
C GLY A 4 -10.31 -46.41 -2.39
N ALA A 5 -10.10 -46.31 -3.70
CA ALA A 5 -9.62 -45.10 -4.34
C ALA A 5 -10.77 -44.10 -4.51
N SER A 6 -10.78 -43.05 -3.68
CA SER A 6 -11.70 -41.92 -3.82
C SER A 6 -11.26 -41.02 -4.97
N ARG A 7 -12.13 -40.92 -5.97
CA ARG A 7 -12.00 -40.14 -7.20
C ARG A 7 -12.24 -38.66 -6.88
N LEU A 8 -11.22 -37.82 -7.04
CA LEU A 8 -11.34 -36.35 -6.98
C LEU A 8 -12.07 -35.87 -8.24
N GLU A 9 -13.33 -35.45 -8.10
CA GLU A 9 -14.06 -34.72 -9.13
C GLU A 9 -13.71 -33.23 -9.06
N HIS A 10 -12.99 -32.74 -10.07
CA HIS A 10 -12.78 -31.32 -10.30
C HIS A 10 -14.08 -30.68 -10.80
N HIS A 11 -14.76 -29.93 -9.93
CA HIS A 11 -15.87 -29.09 -10.35
C HIS A 11 -15.40 -27.94 -11.24
N TYR A 12 -15.86 -28.00 -12.49
CA TYR A 12 -15.77 -26.97 -13.53
C TYR A 12 -16.55 -25.71 -13.09
N MET A 13 -15.88 -24.60 -12.82
CA MET A 13 -16.53 -23.29 -12.72
C MET A 13 -16.89 -22.79 -14.13
N ARG A 14 -18.18 -22.66 -14.42
CA ARG A 14 -18.70 -21.99 -15.61
C ARG A 14 -18.51 -20.47 -15.47
N HIS A 15 -17.58 -19.91 -16.23
CA HIS A 15 -17.49 -18.47 -16.46
C HIS A 15 -18.68 -18.00 -17.31
N HIS A 16 -19.57 -17.20 -16.72
CA HIS A 16 -20.56 -16.42 -17.46
C HIS A 16 -19.85 -15.23 -18.13
N PHE A 17 -19.66 -15.33 -19.45
CA PHE A 17 -19.22 -14.24 -20.31
C PHE A 17 -20.39 -13.25 -20.49
N CYS A 18 -20.28 -12.07 -19.86
CA CYS A 18 -21.22 -10.97 -20.04
C CYS A 18 -20.79 -10.14 -21.26
N LEU A 19 -21.60 -10.16 -22.32
CA LEU A 19 -21.40 -9.37 -23.54
C LEU A 19 -21.49 -7.87 -23.21
N SER A 20 -20.38 -7.16 -23.31
CA SER A 20 -20.33 -5.69 -23.17
C SER A 20 -20.40 -5.05 -24.56
N VAL A 21 -21.43 -4.23 -24.79
CA VAL A 21 -21.61 -3.41 -26.00
C VAL A 21 -20.59 -2.27 -25.97
N ALA A 22 -19.63 -2.28 -26.89
CA ALA A 22 -18.61 -1.23 -27.01
C ALA A 22 -19.14 -0.03 -27.80
N ALA A 23 -19.33 1.11 -27.13
CA ALA A 23 -19.53 2.41 -27.77
C ALA A 23 -18.14 2.99 -28.11
N VAL A 24 -17.81 3.06 -29.41
CA VAL A 24 -16.57 3.67 -29.90
C VAL A 24 -16.77 5.19 -29.94
N GLY A 25 -16.43 5.87 -28.84
CA GLY A 25 -16.26 7.32 -28.81
C GLY A 25 -14.84 7.68 -29.27
N ALA A 26 -14.73 8.41 -30.39
CA ALA A 26 -13.46 8.97 -30.85
C ALA A 26 -12.97 10.04 -29.85
N ALA A 27 -12.13 9.63 -28.90
CA ALA A 27 -11.44 10.54 -28.00
C ALA A 27 -10.35 11.27 -28.78
N ALA A 28 -10.54 12.56 -29.04
CA ALA A 28 -9.49 13.44 -29.51
C ALA A 28 -8.40 13.53 -28.42
N CYS A 29 -7.27 12.85 -28.63
CA CYS A 29 -6.09 12.97 -27.79
C CYS A 29 -5.49 14.37 -27.95
N LEU A 30 -5.97 15.32 -27.16
CA LEU A 30 -5.27 16.59 -26.95
C LEU A 30 -3.98 16.27 -26.21
N SER A 31 -2.85 16.32 -26.94
CA SER A 31 -1.51 16.25 -26.37
C SER A 31 -1.27 17.49 -25.49
N GLN A 32 -1.72 17.44 -24.24
CA GLN A 32 -1.34 18.44 -23.25
C GLN A 32 0.16 18.28 -23.00
N SER A 33 0.95 19.20 -23.54
CA SER A 33 2.34 19.37 -23.14
C SER A 33 2.34 19.59 -21.62
N ALA A 34 2.82 18.60 -20.86
CA ALA A 34 3.00 18.75 -19.44
C ALA A 34 4.04 19.85 -19.23
N ALA A 35 3.62 20.98 -18.66
CA ALA A 35 4.57 22.00 -18.23
C ALA A 35 5.50 21.36 -17.21
N ALA A 36 6.81 21.52 -17.41
CA ALA A 36 7.82 21.07 -16.46
C ALA A 36 7.50 21.66 -15.08
N ALA A 37 7.65 20.86 -14.04
CA ALA A 37 7.36 21.28 -12.69
C ALA A 37 8.50 22.15 -12.15
N ASP A 38 8.18 23.28 -11.51
CA ASP A 38 9.21 24.04 -10.79
C ASP A 38 9.63 23.29 -9.52
N ALA A 39 10.93 23.29 -9.22
CA ALA A 39 11.43 22.79 -7.94
C ALA A 39 10.89 23.64 -6.78
N SER A 40 10.42 23.02 -5.69
CA SER A 40 10.10 23.77 -4.47
C SER A 40 11.38 24.27 -3.80
N PRO A 41 11.35 25.40 -3.07
CA PRO A 41 12.50 25.85 -2.27
C PRO A 41 12.97 24.77 -1.29
N VAL A 42 14.28 24.74 -0.97
CA VAL A 42 14.79 23.85 0.08
C VAL A 42 14.04 24.15 1.39
N LYS A 43 13.70 23.11 2.15
CA LYS A 43 12.84 23.18 3.36
C LYS A 43 11.37 23.55 3.11
N SER A 44 10.92 23.60 1.85
CA SER A 44 9.48 23.69 1.57
C SER A 44 8.76 22.50 2.19
N THR A 45 7.54 22.72 2.66
CA THR A 45 6.73 21.66 3.25
C THR A 45 5.88 20.96 2.19
N ALA A 46 5.65 19.67 2.42
CA ALA A 46 4.65 18.89 1.72
C ALA A 46 3.80 18.10 2.71
N THR A 47 2.61 17.72 2.29
CA THR A 47 1.68 16.89 3.07
C THR A 47 1.29 15.68 2.25
N LEU A 48 1.35 14.50 2.87
CA LEU A 48 0.80 13.27 2.34
C LEU A 48 -0.32 12.79 3.26
N THR A 49 -1.53 12.70 2.75
CA THR A 49 -2.67 12.10 3.45
C THR A 49 -3.03 10.79 2.78
N VAL A 50 -3.20 9.73 3.56
CA VAL A 50 -3.60 8.41 3.08
C VAL A 50 -4.76 7.90 3.92
N VAL A 51 -5.81 7.45 3.25
CA VAL A 51 -6.96 6.77 3.84
C VAL A 51 -7.00 5.35 3.31
N TYR A 52 -6.93 4.40 4.23
CA TYR A 52 -7.06 2.98 3.99
C TYR A 52 -8.46 2.54 4.43
N GLU A 53 -9.21 1.91 3.54
CA GLU A 53 -10.50 1.29 3.86
C GLU A 53 -10.41 -0.21 3.57
N VAL A 54 -10.60 -1.05 4.58
CA VAL A 54 -10.72 -2.50 4.39
C VAL A 54 -12.19 -2.85 4.49
N LYS A 55 -12.73 -3.39 3.40
CA LYS A 55 -14.12 -3.85 3.34
C LYS A 55 -14.18 -5.29 2.88
N GLY A 56 -14.95 -6.08 3.58
CA GLY A 56 -15.18 -7.48 3.26
C GLY A 56 -16.46 -7.95 3.94
N GLY A 57 -17.01 -9.04 3.45
CA GLY A 57 -18.17 -9.65 4.06
C GLY A 57 -18.72 -10.76 3.22
N GLY A 58 -19.54 -11.59 3.84
CA GLY A 58 -20.13 -12.74 3.17
C GLY A 58 -20.93 -13.60 4.12
N ASP A 59 -21.56 -14.59 3.50
CA ASP A 59 -22.32 -15.64 4.14
C ASP A 59 -21.93 -16.95 3.44
N ASP A 60 -21.21 -17.82 4.16
CA ASP A 60 -20.64 -19.06 3.67
C ASP A 60 -21.31 -20.23 4.39
N ILE A 61 -22.18 -20.92 3.66
CA ILE A 61 -22.79 -22.19 4.04
C ILE A 61 -22.31 -23.23 3.02
N PRO A 62 -21.24 -23.98 3.31
CA PRO A 62 -20.74 -25.00 2.41
C PRO A 62 -21.77 -26.12 2.28
N GLN A 63 -21.80 -26.77 1.12
CA GLN A 63 -22.70 -27.90 0.86
C GLN A 63 -22.49 -29.09 1.80
N SER A 64 -21.29 -29.21 2.41
CA SER A 64 -21.04 -30.20 3.44
C SER A 64 -21.87 -29.97 4.70
N HIS A 65 -22.45 -28.78 4.87
CA HIS A 65 -23.13 -28.34 6.08
C HIS A 65 -22.27 -28.60 7.32
N GLU A 66 -20.96 -28.38 7.24
CA GLU A 66 -20.05 -28.54 8.39
C GLU A 66 -19.91 -27.24 9.19
N ARG A 67 -20.12 -26.08 8.55
CA ARG A 67 -19.95 -24.78 9.20
C ARG A 67 -20.75 -23.68 8.52
N HIS A 68 -21.47 -22.86 9.25
CA HIS A 68 -22.07 -21.61 8.73
C HIS A 68 -21.26 -20.42 9.24
N VAL A 69 -20.74 -19.59 8.33
CA VAL A 69 -19.96 -18.39 8.67
C VAL A 69 -20.57 -17.16 8.02
N ARG A 70 -20.92 -16.16 8.82
CA ARG A 70 -21.25 -14.81 8.34
C ARG A 70 -20.24 -13.83 8.85
N TRP A 71 -19.78 -12.91 8.02
CA TRP A 71 -18.80 -11.92 8.46
C TRP A 71 -18.99 -10.58 7.76
N SER A 72 -18.50 -9.53 8.41
CA SER A 72 -18.46 -8.17 7.90
C SER A 72 -17.22 -7.48 8.46
N ILE A 73 -16.46 -6.82 7.60
CA ILE A 73 -15.27 -6.04 7.90
C ILE A 73 -15.51 -4.63 7.36
N ASN A 74 -15.37 -3.62 8.20
CA ASN A 74 -15.49 -2.22 7.83
C ASN A 74 -14.48 -1.38 8.61
N ASP A 75 -13.22 -1.55 8.27
CA ASP A 75 -12.12 -0.85 8.92
C ASP A 75 -11.72 0.37 8.10
N ARG A 76 -11.34 1.43 8.82
CA ARG A 76 -10.82 2.66 8.24
C ARG A 76 -9.63 3.17 9.03
N TYR A 77 -8.55 3.48 8.32
CA TYR A 77 -7.34 4.09 8.88
C TYR A 77 -7.01 5.34 8.09
N GLU A 78 -6.68 6.43 8.77
CA GLU A 78 -6.26 7.68 8.16
C GLU A 78 -4.91 8.08 8.72
N ALA A 79 -3.93 8.28 7.86
CA ALA A 79 -2.60 8.76 8.20
C ALA A 79 -2.31 10.06 7.45
N LYS A 80 -1.78 11.04 8.16
CA LYS A 80 -1.33 12.31 7.61
C LYS A 80 0.12 12.55 8.02
N SER A 81 0.98 12.72 7.03
CA SER A 81 2.40 13.00 7.22
C SER A 81 2.73 14.40 6.72
N THR A 82 3.43 15.16 7.54
CA THR A 82 4.14 16.37 7.11
C THR A 82 5.52 15.94 6.63
N MET A 83 5.95 16.49 5.51
CA MET A 83 7.24 16.20 4.91
C MET A 83 7.98 17.51 4.64
N GLU A 84 9.29 17.43 4.59
CA GLU A 84 10.17 18.54 4.25
C GLU A 84 10.99 18.18 3.01
N ALA A 85 11.12 19.13 2.08
CA ALA A 85 12.00 18.99 0.94
C ALA A 85 13.46 18.92 1.42
N ALA A 86 14.10 17.79 1.17
CA ALA A 86 15.52 17.61 1.44
C ALA A 86 16.35 18.14 0.26
N VAL A 87 17.59 18.56 0.55
CA VAL A 87 18.57 18.80 -0.52
C VAL A 87 18.73 17.49 -1.28
N VAL A 88 18.56 17.54 -2.60
CA VAL A 88 18.65 16.37 -3.46
C VAL A 88 20.01 15.73 -3.26
N GLN A 89 20.04 14.55 -2.65
CA GLN A 89 21.23 13.72 -2.72
C GLN A 89 21.29 13.19 -4.15
N ALA A 90 22.49 13.11 -4.73
CA ALA A 90 22.70 12.79 -6.14
C ALA A 90 22.11 11.44 -6.60
N VAL A 91 21.56 10.64 -5.67
CA VAL A 91 20.82 9.43 -5.96
C VAL A 91 19.45 9.53 -5.27
N GLY A 92 18.37 9.35 -6.04
CA GLY A 92 17.01 9.34 -5.52
C GLY A 92 16.87 8.35 -4.36
N VAL A 93 16.24 8.77 -3.27
CA VAL A 93 16.16 8.00 -2.02
C VAL A 93 15.19 6.81 -2.17
N MET A 94 14.36 6.83 -3.21
CA MET A 94 13.37 5.78 -3.51
C MET A 94 13.58 5.08 -4.84
N HIS A 95 14.54 5.51 -5.66
CA HIS A 95 14.94 4.70 -6.80
C HIS A 95 15.63 3.44 -6.26
N PRO A 96 15.20 2.24 -6.67
CA PRO A 96 15.94 1.03 -6.32
C PRO A 96 17.38 1.25 -6.80
N GLN A 97 18.31 1.32 -5.86
CA GLN A 97 19.71 1.11 -6.20
C GLN A 97 19.74 -0.25 -6.89
N PRO A 98 20.32 -0.37 -8.10
CA PRO A 98 20.40 -1.66 -8.77
C PRO A 98 20.98 -2.66 -7.76
N GLU A 99 20.23 -3.73 -7.48
CA GLU A 99 20.60 -4.77 -6.54
C GLU A 99 21.92 -5.39 -7.03
N GLY A 100 23.05 -4.87 -6.56
CA GLY A 100 24.34 -5.12 -7.22
C GLY A 100 25.35 -3.98 -7.19
N ALA A 101 25.13 -2.86 -6.48
CA ALA A 101 26.16 -1.81 -6.32
C ALA A 101 27.49 -2.29 -5.63
N GLY A 102 27.58 -3.57 -5.26
CA GLY A 102 28.83 -4.25 -4.91
C GLY A 102 29.46 -5.12 -6.02
N ALA A 103 28.76 -5.46 -7.11
CA ALA A 103 29.30 -6.20 -8.25
C ALA A 103 28.35 -6.15 -9.46
N GLN A 104 28.85 -5.62 -10.58
CA GLN A 104 28.22 -5.51 -11.92
C GLN A 104 27.38 -4.25 -12.13
N ILE A 105 28.07 -3.17 -12.47
CA ILE A 105 27.49 -2.09 -13.28
C ILE A 105 27.09 -2.73 -14.61
N ASP A 106 25.79 -2.71 -14.92
CA ASP A 106 25.20 -3.07 -16.22
C ASP A 106 26.00 -2.41 -17.37
N GLU A 107 26.19 -3.12 -18.49
CA GLU A 107 26.87 -2.59 -19.68
C GLU A 107 26.23 -1.29 -20.21
N ASN A 108 24.90 -1.13 -20.06
CA ASN A 108 24.18 0.10 -20.39
C ASN A 108 24.49 1.24 -19.41
N ASP A 109 24.59 0.95 -18.12
CA ASP A 109 24.97 1.94 -17.11
C ASP A 109 26.43 2.37 -17.28
N GLN A 110 27.33 1.43 -17.64
CA GLN A 110 28.72 1.76 -18.00
C GLN A 110 28.78 2.63 -19.25
N ALA A 111 27.99 2.35 -20.28
CA ALA A 111 27.92 3.15 -21.49
C ALA A 111 27.41 4.58 -21.19
N ALA A 112 26.39 4.71 -20.34
CA ALA A 112 25.88 6.01 -19.91
C ALA A 112 26.94 6.79 -19.10
N MET A 113 27.63 6.14 -18.15
CA MET A 113 28.72 6.77 -17.41
C MET A 113 29.90 7.14 -18.30
N MET A 114 30.24 6.31 -19.30
CA MET A 114 31.32 6.58 -20.25
C MET A 114 30.96 7.74 -21.18
N ALA A 115 29.72 7.81 -21.68
CA ALA A 115 29.24 8.93 -22.47
C ALA A 115 29.29 10.25 -21.68
N LEU A 116 28.91 10.20 -20.39
CA LEU A 116 28.97 11.32 -19.48
C LEU A 116 30.42 11.77 -19.21
N ALA A 117 31.33 10.81 -19.00
CA ALA A 117 32.76 11.08 -18.83
C ALA A 117 33.38 11.66 -20.11
N MET A 118 33.05 11.14 -21.29
CA MET A 118 33.52 11.67 -22.58
C MET A 118 32.99 13.09 -22.84
N GLY A 119 31.73 13.36 -22.52
CA GLY A 119 31.16 14.71 -22.62
C GLY A 119 31.84 15.71 -21.70
N ALA A 120 32.16 15.31 -20.46
CA ALA A 120 32.92 16.14 -19.53
C ALA A 120 34.36 16.36 -20.01
N GLN A 121 35.04 15.32 -20.48
CA GLN A 121 36.40 15.40 -21.02
C GLN A 121 36.48 16.29 -22.27
N ALA A 122 35.49 16.22 -23.17
CA ALA A 122 35.45 17.08 -24.35
C ALA A 122 35.34 18.57 -24.01
N LYS A 123 34.63 18.92 -22.94
CA LYS A 123 34.49 20.31 -22.47
C LYS A 123 35.69 20.79 -21.67
N CYS A 124 36.26 19.93 -20.83
CA CYS A 124 37.25 20.31 -19.82
C CYS A 124 38.68 19.96 -20.20
N GLY A 125 38.90 19.15 -21.24
CA GLY A 125 40.23 18.68 -21.63
C GLY A 125 40.91 17.93 -20.48
N ALA A 126 42.12 18.35 -20.12
CA ALA A 126 42.92 17.77 -19.03
C ALA A 126 42.79 18.54 -17.69
N ASP A 127 41.92 19.54 -17.60
CA ASP A 127 41.68 20.28 -16.35
C ASP A 127 40.86 19.42 -15.38
N ALA A 128 41.53 18.90 -14.35
CA ALA A 128 40.95 18.02 -13.35
C ALA A 128 39.82 18.70 -12.55
N ASP A 129 39.94 19.99 -12.25
CA ASP A 129 38.93 20.74 -11.49
C ASP A 129 37.69 21.03 -12.34
N CYS A 130 37.87 21.26 -13.64
CA CYS A 130 36.75 21.35 -14.58
C CYS A 130 36.05 20.00 -14.76
N LEU A 131 36.81 18.91 -14.98
CA LEU A 131 36.29 17.55 -15.13
C LEU A 131 35.43 17.15 -13.92
N GLN A 132 35.95 17.36 -12.71
CA GLN A 132 35.21 17.09 -11.48
C GLN A 132 33.93 17.92 -11.40
N ARG A 133 33.95 19.18 -11.81
CA ARG A 133 32.78 20.08 -11.79
C ARG A 133 31.72 19.70 -12.81
N GLU A 134 32.08 19.38 -14.05
CA GLU A 134 31.13 18.96 -15.09
C GLU A 134 30.62 17.54 -14.83
N MET A 135 31.44 16.62 -14.32
CA MET A 135 30.96 15.32 -13.84
C MET A 135 29.98 15.50 -12.68
N MET A 136 30.33 16.31 -11.67
CA MET A 136 29.40 16.63 -10.59
C MET A 136 28.15 17.30 -11.12
N LYS A 137 28.23 18.22 -12.09
CA LYS A 137 27.07 18.87 -12.73
C LYS A 137 26.23 17.91 -13.57
N ALA A 138 26.80 16.85 -14.13
CA ALA A 138 26.05 15.86 -14.88
C ALA A 138 25.40 14.82 -13.94
N ILE A 139 26.12 14.43 -12.88
CA ILE A 139 25.60 13.61 -11.76
C ILE A 139 24.53 14.38 -10.97
N THR A 140 24.71 15.69 -10.78
CA THR A 140 23.74 16.57 -10.10
C THR A 140 22.74 17.21 -11.06
N GLY A 141 22.98 17.13 -12.37
CA GLY A 141 22.11 17.66 -13.41
C GLY A 141 20.90 16.77 -13.62
N SER A 142 21.07 15.45 -13.48
CA SER A 142 19.98 14.53 -13.22
C SER A 142 19.42 14.69 -11.80
N ALA A 143 20.22 15.04 -10.79
CA ALA A 143 19.69 15.39 -9.47
C ALA A 143 18.88 16.70 -9.46
N GLY A 144 18.96 17.54 -10.50
CA GLY A 144 18.16 18.75 -10.63
C GLY A 144 16.72 18.49 -11.03
N SER A 145 16.43 17.33 -11.63
CA SER A 145 15.06 16.94 -11.99
C SER A 145 14.31 16.27 -10.85
N TYR A 146 15.00 15.76 -9.82
CA TYR A 146 14.31 15.11 -8.69
C TYR A 146 14.22 16.01 -7.47
N GLN A 147 13.07 16.02 -6.81
CA GLN A 147 12.90 16.62 -5.50
C GLN A 147 12.36 15.60 -4.49
N GLY A 148 13.20 15.26 -3.51
CA GLY A 148 12.85 14.36 -2.42
C GLY A 148 12.18 15.08 -1.25
N PHE A 149 11.16 14.45 -0.70
CA PHE A 149 10.43 14.84 0.51
C PHE A 149 10.50 13.69 1.51
N SER A 150 10.94 14.01 2.73
CA SER A 150 11.03 13.05 3.82
C SER A 150 10.05 13.42 4.92
N GLY A 151 9.31 12.44 5.46
CA GLY A 151 8.42 12.62 6.59
C GLY A 151 9.15 13.19 7.81
N THR A 152 8.64 14.29 8.36
CA THR A 152 9.12 14.93 9.58
C THR A 152 8.19 14.70 10.76
N SER A 153 6.88 14.56 10.50
CA SER A 153 5.88 14.18 11.49
C SER A 153 4.76 13.38 10.84
N GLN A 154 4.07 12.56 11.64
CA GLN A 154 2.90 11.83 11.23
C GLN A 154 1.85 11.84 12.35
N THR A 155 0.59 11.87 11.94
CA THR A 155 -0.58 11.76 12.80
C THR A 155 -1.58 10.85 12.11
N GLY A 156 -2.58 10.35 12.84
CA GLY A 156 -3.60 9.54 12.21
C GLY A 156 -4.67 9.06 13.17
N SER A 157 -5.73 8.51 12.61
CA SER A 157 -6.85 7.94 13.36
C SER A 157 -7.29 6.63 12.74
N TYR A 158 -8.01 5.83 13.53
CA TYR A 158 -8.57 4.57 13.07
C TYR A 158 -9.97 4.32 13.63
N SER A 159 -10.70 3.48 12.90
CA SER A 159 -11.94 2.83 13.30
C SER A 159 -11.90 1.39 12.81
N ILE A 160 -12.18 0.44 13.70
CA ILE A 160 -12.29 -0.99 13.45
C ILE A 160 -13.73 -1.39 13.80
N ASP A 161 -14.41 -2.04 12.85
CA ASP A 161 -15.74 -2.62 13.04
C ASP A 161 -15.81 -3.93 12.27
N GLU A 162 -15.46 -5.01 12.97
CA GLU A 162 -15.46 -6.35 12.43
C GLU A 162 -16.42 -7.23 13.20
N LYS A 163 -17.17 -8.06 12.48
CA LYS A 163 -18.12 -9.00 13.04
C LYS A 163 -17.99 -10.32 12.33
N ALA A 164 -18.01 -11.40 13.10
CA ALA A 164 -18.08 -12.76 12.61
C ALA A 164 -19.07 -13.54 13.44
N TYR A 165 -19.94 -14.27 12.76
CA TYR A 165 -20.80 -15.29 13.31
C TYR A 165 -20.31 -16.63 12.77
N GLN A 166 -20.12 -17.60 13.65
CA GLN A 166 -19.67 -18.94 13.28
C GLN A 166 -20.52 -19.98 14.02
N ALA A 167 -21.04 -20.94 13.28
CA ALA A 167 -21.68 -22.13 13.81
C ALA A 167 -21.05 -23.37 13.19
N TYR A 168 -20.64 -24.33 14.01
CA TYR A 168 -20.09 -25.62 13.56
C TYR A 168 -21.16 -26.68 13.70
N PHE A 169 -21.49 -27.34 12.60
CA PHE A 169 -22.52 -28.35 12.55
C PHE A 169 -21.93 -29.72 12.84
N ASP A 170 -22.58 -30.45 13.73
CA ASP A 170 -22.20 -31.79 14.16
C ASP A 170 -23.47 -32.60 14.48
N ALA A 171 -23.35 -33.74 15.17
CA ALA A 171 -24.52 -34.54 15.54
C ALA A 171 -25.51 -33.80 16.47
N ALA A 172 -25.04 -32.79 17.22
CA ALA A 172 -25.84 -31.99 18.13
C ALA A 172 -26.28 -30.64 17.52
N CYS A 173 -25.58 -30.14 16.50
CA CYS A 173 -25.79 -28.85 15.87
C CYS A 173 -26.21 -28.98 14.41
N SER A 174 -27.36 -28.41 14.07
CA SER A 174 -27.91 -28.35 12.72
C SER A 174 -28.44 -26.94 12.44
N LEU A 175 -28.80 -26.66 11.18
CA LEU A 175 -29.46 -25.39 10.81
C LEU A 175 -30.72 -25.09 11.66
N LYS A 176 -31.41 -26.11 12.19
CA LYS A 176 -32.63 -25.92 13.00
C LYS A 176 -32.35 -25.39 14.40
N ASN A 177 -31.17 -25.66 14.94
CA ASN A 177 -30.77 -25.27 16.30
C ASN A 177 -29.42 -24.54 16.32
N GLU A 178 -29.07 -23.93 15.19
CA GLU A 178 -27.78 -23.29 14.93
C GLU A 178 -27.41 -22.27 16.01
N ALA A 179 -28.37 -21.45 16.46
CA ALA A 179 -28.14 -20.44 17.47
C ALA A 179 -27.63 -21.00 18.82
N ALA A 180 -27.89 -22.28 19.12
CA ALA A 180 -27.42 -22.91 20.36
C ALA A 180 -25.95 -23.37 20.29
N CYS A 181 -25.39 -23.49 19.10
CA CYS A 181 -24.02 -23.93 18.83
C CYS A 181 -23.16 -22.84 18.18
N ALA A 182 -23.75 -21.69 17.87
CA ALA A 182 -23.05 -20.56 17.30
C ALA A 182 -22.33 -19.72 18.36
N TYR A 183 -21.37 -18.96 17.87
CA TYR A 183 -20.74 -17.87 18.60
C TYR A 183 -20.51 -16.67 17.69
N ASP A 184 -20.65 -15.50 18.29
CA ASP A 184 -20.35 -14.22 17.69
C ASP A 184 -18.98 -13.75 18.18
N THR A 185 -18.18 -13.24 17.25
CA THR A 185 -16.97 -12.49 17.53
C THR A 185 -17.13 -11.09 16.98
N THR A 186 -16.89 -10.10 17.83
CA THR A 186 -16.84 -8.69 17.43
C THR A 186 -15.47 -8.14 17.76
N VAL A 187 -14.89 -7.37 16.84
CA VAL A 187 -13.66 -6.61 17.08
C VAL A 187 -13.99 -5.15 16.80
N THR A 188 -13.87 -4.32 17.82
CA THR A 188 -14.13 -2.88 17.70
C THR A 188 -13.00 -2.08 18.31
N GLY A 189 -12.70 -0.94 17.70
CA GLY A 189 -11.68 -0.04 18.21
C GLY A 189 -11.75 1.28 17.48
N ALA A 190 -11.49 2.37 18.18
CA ALA A 190 -11.37 3.68 17.56
C ALA A 190 -10.41 4.53 18.38
N GLY A 191 -9.66 5.39 17.70
CA GLY A 191 -8.74 6.28 18.39
C GLY A 191 -7.74 6.95 17.47
N GLN A 192 -6.73 7.55 18.09
CA GLN A 192 -5.56 8.05 17.39
C GLN A 192 -4.57 6.91 17.18
N ILE A 193 -3.89 6.92 16.04
CA ILE A 193 -2.76 6.05 15.78
C ILE A 193 -1.61 6.51 16.68
N SER A 194 -1.20 5.65 17.60
CA SER A 194 -0.06 5.87 18.50
C SER A 194 0.98 4.78 18.28
N GLU A 195 2.26 5.12 18.34
CA GLU A 195 3.27 4.08 18.44
C GLU A 195 3.35 3.51 19.84
N LYS A 196 3.86 2.28 19.93
CA LYS A 196 4.01 1.53 21.18
C LYS A 196 4.95 2.22 22.19
N ASP A 197 5.94 2.99 21.70
CA ASP A 197 7.06 3.53 22.49
C ASP A 197 7.21 5.07 22.46
N GLY A 198 6.18 5.82 22.05
CA GLY A 198 6.19 7.29 22.03
C GLY A 198 6.18 7.92 20.62
N PRO A 199 6.43 9.23 20.47
CA PRO A 199 6.08 9.98 19.25
C PRO A 199 7.10 9.85 18.09
N ARG A 200 7.59 8.66 17.76
CA ARG A 200 8.67 8.49 16.76
C ARG A 200 8.24 7.72 15.52
N PHE A 201 7.36 8.35 14.73
CA PHE A 201 7.08 7.94 13.34
C PHE A 201 8.33 8.07 12.46
N LEU A 202 9.29 7.18 12.65
CA LEU A 202 10.61 7.22 12.00
C LEU A 202 10.62 6.53 10.64
N TYR A 203 9.54 5.85 10.26
CA TYR A 203 9.46 5.11 9.02
C TYR A 203 8.08 5.26 8.40
N GLY A 204 7.98 5.85 7.21
CA GLY A 204 6.73 5.77 6.48
C GLY A 204 6.68 6.63 5.23
N ALA A 205 6.40 7.92 5.40
CA ALA A 205 6.13 8.80 4.28
C ALA A 205 7.42 9.28 3.60
N ARG A 206 7.54 8.99 2.31
CA ARG A 206 8.51 9.62 1.41
C ARG A 206 7.81 9.94 0.10
N ALA A 207 8.18 11.05 -0.50
CA ALA A 207 7.75 11.41 -1.84
C ALA A 207 8.96 11.87 -2.65
N GLU A 208 9.01 11.53 -3.93
CA GLU A 208 10.04 12.02 -4.84
C GLU A 208 9.37 12.46 -6.13
N VAL A 209 9.54 13.73 -6.47
CA VAL A 209 8.97 14.33 -7.67
C VAL A 209 10.05 14.37 -8.75
N ASP A 210 9.79 13.73 -9.88
CA ASP A 210 10.51 13.95 -11.13
C ASP A 210 9.87 15.16 -11.83
N LEU A 211 10.52 16.30 -11.72
CA LEU A 211 10.11 17.60 -12.22
C LEU A 211 10.13 17.66 -13.76
N GLU A 212 10.97 16.86 -14.40
CA GLU A 212 11.11 16.80 -15.86
C GLU A 212 10.05 15.88 -16.47
N ALA A 213 9.93 14.66 -15.95
CA ALA A 213 8.91 13.70 -16.43
C ALA A 213 7.50 14.02 -15.91
N GLY A 214 7.38 14.88 -14.89
CA GLY A 214 6.12 15.18 -14.23
C GLY A 214 5.53 13.96 -13.53
N THR A 215 6.38 13.20 -12.83
CA THR A 215 5.97 11.98 -12.10
C THR A 215 6.30 12.08 -10.62
N LEU A 216 5.58 11.32 -9.80
CA LEU A 216 5.70 11.28 -8.35
C LEU A 216 5.83 9.83 -7.91
N MET A 217 6.92 9.51 -7.21
CA MET A 217 7.09 8.28 -6.46
C MET A 217 6.64 8.52 -5.01
N ILE A 218 5.81 7.64 -4.46
CA ILE A 218 5.30 7.75 -3.08
C ILE A 218 5.55 6.46 -2.34
N ALA A 219 6.21 6.54 -1.18
CA ALA A 219 6.12 5.53 -0.13
C ALA A 219 5.13 6.03 0.92
N VAL A 220 4.04 5.29 1.12
CA VAL A 220 2.97 5.70 2.04
C VAL A 220 3.30 5.34 3.49
N PRO A 221 2.88 6.16 4.46
CA PRO A 221 3.13 5.89 5.87
C PRO A 221 2.40 4.64 6.36
N TRP A 222 3.06 3.85 7.19
CA TRP A 222 2.40 2.73 7.87
C TRP A 222 1.48 3.27 8.98
N PRO A 223 0.23 2.79 9.10
CA PRO A 223 -0.69 3.27 10.14
C PRO A 223 -0.40 2.69 11.54
N GLY A 224 0.71 1.96 11.74
CA GLY A 224 1.19 1.57 13.07
C GLY A 224 0.41 0.44 13.75
N TYR A 225 0.45 0.43 15.07
CA TYR A 225 -0.27 -0.53 15.92
C TYR A 225 -1.56 0.10 16.45
N LEU A 226 -2.63 -0.71 16.49
CA LEU A 226 -3.96 -0.30 16.89
C LEU A 226 -4.40 -1.10 18.10
N LYS A 227 -5.13 -0.45 19.00
CA LYS A 227 -5.78 -1.10 20.14
C LYS A 227 -7.23 -1.40 19.78
N ALA A 228 -7.67 -2.61 20.03
CA ALA A 228 -9.06 -2.99 19.81
C ALA A 228 -9.56 -3.87 20.96
N THR A 229 -10.87 -3.92 21.10
CA THR A 229 -11.57 -4.81 22.01
C THR A 229 -12.17 -5.94 21.19
N LYS A 230 -11.80 -7.18 21.52
CA LYS A 230 -12.40 -8.39 20.96
C LYS A 230 -13.39 -8.95 21.98
N THR A 231 -14.64 -9.11 21.57
CA THR A 231 -15.68 -9.75 22.38
C THR A 231 -16.18 -10.99 21.67
N VAL A 232 -16.11 -12.12 22.37
CA VAL A 232 -16.68 -13.40 21.94
C VAL A 232 -17.91 -13.69 22.79
N THR A 233 -19.05 -13.95 22.17
CA THR A 233 -20.29 -14.39 22.83
C THR A 233 -20.69 -15.73 22.25
N SER A 234 -20.82 -16.75 23.09
CA SER A 234 -21.13 -18.12 22.67
C SER A 234 -22.27 -18.71 23.49
N ALA A 235 -23.19 -19.41 22.82
CA ALA A 235 -24.14 -20.30 23.49
C ALA A 235 -23.56 -21.70 23.75
N SER A 236 -22.50 -22.08 23.00
CA SER A 236 -21.77 -23.33 23.20
C SER A 236 -20.91 -23.26 24.46
N LYS A 237 -20.97 -24.33 25.27
CA LYS A 237 -20.13 -24.50 26.48
C LYS A 237 -18.65 -24.72 26.18
N GLU A 238 -18.32 -25.09 24.95
CA GLU A 238 -16.95 -25.39 24.54
C GLU A 238 -16.17 -24.14 24.12
N ILE A 239 -16.88 -23.04 23.86
CA ILE A 239 -16.29 -21.78 23.41
C ILE A 239 -16.41 -20.75 24.53
N GLU A 240 -15.26 -20.31 25.02
CA GLU A 240 -15.19 -19.32 26.09
C GLU A 240 -15.78 -17.98 25.62
N THR A 241 -16.77 -17.49 26.37
CA THR A 241 -17.31 -16.14 26.21
C THR A 241 -16.44 -15.17 27.02
N GLY A 242 -16.09 -14.04 26.42
CA GLY A 242 -15.22 -13.09 27.09
C GLY A 242 -14.93 -11.85 26.27
N THR A 243 -14.31 -10.87 26.92
CA THR A 243 -13.83 -9.65 26.28
C THR A 243 -12.36 -9.49 26.58
N THR A 244 -11.55 -9.28 25.55
CA THR A 244 -10.10 -9.09 25.64
C THR A 244 -9.67 -7.83 24.90
N GLN A 245 -8.69 -7.13 25.47
CA GLN A 245 -7.98 -6.08 24.74
C GLN A 245 -6.93 -6.74 23.86
N ILE A 246 -6.87 -6.33 22.60
CA ILE A 246 -5.91 -6.83 21.61
C ILE A 246 -5.13 -5.67 21.00
N GLU A 247 -3.91 -5.94 20.59
CA GLU A 247 -3.11 -5.06 19.74
C GLU A 247 -2.96 -5.73 18.37
N ARG A 248 -3.20 -4.98 17.29
CA ARG A 248 -3.01 -5.47 15.91
C ARG A 248 -2.23 -4.46 15.07
N GLY A 249 -1.52 -4.97 14.06
CA GLY A 249 -0.92 -4.09 13.05
C GLY A 249 -2.00 -3.56 12.13
N ALA A 250 -1.91 -2.30 11.71
CA ALA A 250 -2.95 -1.66 10.90
C ALA A 250 -3.01 -2.14 9.43
N LEU A 251 -2.13 -3.04 8.99
CA LEU A 251 -2.12 -3.55 7.62
C LEU A 251 -1.96 -5.07 7.59
N LEU A 252 -2.88 -5.66 6.86
CA LEU A 252 -3.04 -7.08 6.57
C LEU A 252 -1.78 -7.62 5.87
N SER A 253 -1.43 -8.87 6.19
CA SER A 253 -0.43 -9.64 5.45
C SER A 253 -0.75 -9.60 3.95
N GLY A 254 0.09 -8.92 3.17
CA GLY A 254 -0.06 -8.78 1.71
C GLY A 254 -0.30 -7.36 1.19
N GLY A 255 -0.52 -6.36 2.05
CA GLY A 255 -0.51 -4.95 1.64
C GLY A 255 0.88 -4.54 1.14
N LYS A 256 1.01 -4.16 -0.14
CA LYS A 256 2.29 -3.75 -0.73
C LYS A 256 2.91 -2.61 0.09
N ARG A 257 4.18 -2.79 0.45
CA ARG A 257 5.03 -1.77 1.09
C ARG A 257 5.81 -0.93 0.09
N ASP A 258 5.62 -1.22 -1.19
CA ASP A 258 6.48 -0.67 -2.23
C ASP A 258 6.07 0.77 -2.55
N ALA A 259 7.07 1.57 -2.90
CA ALA A 259 6.80 2.87 -3.48
C ALA A 259 6.04 2.68 -4.81
N PHE A 260 5.02 3.49 -5.06
CA PHE A 260 4.30 3.48 -6.33
C PHE A 260 4.51 4.79 -7.08
N LYS A 261 4.37 4.72 -8.40
CA LYS A 261 4.56 5.84 -9.33
C LYS A 261 3.21 6.40 -9.79
N ALA A 262 3.04 7.71 -9.72
CA ALA A 262 1.91 8.44 -10.27
C ALA A 262 2.39 9.47 -11.30
N THR A 263 1.63 9.68 -12.37
CA THR A 263 1.86 10.81 -13.29
C THR A 263 1.08 12.02 -12.77
N CYS A 264 1.73 13.18 -12.67
CA CYS A 264 1.15 14.36 -12.02
C CYS A 264 1.51 15.72 -12.63
N GLY A 265 2.27 15.76 -13.71
CA GLY A 265 2.67 17.02 -14.37
C GLY A 265 3.46 17.90 -13.40
N ALA A 266 2.90 19.03 -12.99
CA ALA A 266 3.54 19.92 -12.01
C ALA A 266 3.66 19.31 -10.59
N CYS A 267 2.90 18.25 -10.29
CA CYS A 267 2.93 17.53 -9.00
C CYS A 267 2.77 18.45 -7.77
N LYS A 268 1.98 19.52 -7.89
CA LYS A 268 1.68 20.44 -6.78
C LYS A 268 0.59 19.89 -5.87
N ASN A 269 -0.49 19.39 -6.47
CA ASN A 269 -1.60 18.74 -5.78
C ASN A 269 -2.02 17.55 -6.63
N VAL A 270 -1.79 16.34 -6.14
CA VAL A 270 -2.14 15.11 -6.85
C VAL A 270 -2.76 14.12 -5.87
N SER A 271 -3.76 13.40 -6.34
CA SER A 271 -4.43 12.35 -5.59
C SER A 271 -4.58 11.10 -6.44
N GLY A 272 -4.68 9.96 -5.80
CA GLY A 272 -4.94 8.69 -6.47
C GLY A 272 -5.71 7.73 -5.58
N THR A 273 -6.11 6.62 -6.18
CA THR A 273 -6.77 5.52 -5.49
C THR A 273 -6.25 4.21 -6.04
N GLU A 274 -5.90 3.29 -5.14
CA GLU A 274 -5.52 1.93 -5.47
C GLU A 274 -6.39 0.95 -4.70
N THR A 275 -6.68 -0.18 -5.32
CA THR A 275 -7.47 -1.25 -4.70
C THR A 275 -6.74 -2.56 -4.86
N VAL A 276 -6.59 -3.31 -3.76
CA VAL A 276 -5.93 -4.61 -3.74
C VAL A 276 -6.75 -5.62 -2.94
N ALA A 277 -6.77 -6.87 -3.41
CA ALA A 277 -7.33 -7.97 -2.65
C ALA A 277 -6.41 -8.31 -1.47
N VAL A 278 -7.01 -8.57 -0.32
CA VAL A 278 -6.33 -8.83 0.96
C VAL A 278 -7.08 -9.92 1.72
N LYS A 279 -6.45 -10.49 2.74
CA LYS A 279 -7.14 -11.36 3.70
C LYS A 279 -7.45 -10.59 4.98
N ASP A 280 -8.66 -10.67 5.51
CA ASP A 280 -8.97 -10.06 6.81
C ASP A 280 -8.29 -10.80 7.97
N GLU A 281 -8.01 -10.10 9.07
CA GLU A 281 -7.35 -10.71 10.24
C GLU A 281 -8.30 -11.49 11.15
N LEU A 282 -9.61 -11.25 11.06
CA LEU A 282 -10.59 -11.89 11.93
C LEU A 282 -10.74 -13.38 11.60
N LEU A 283 -10.88 -13.69 10.31
CA LEU A 283 -11.16 -15.03 9.79
C LEU A 283 -10.24 -15.46 8.64
N GLY A 284 -9.36 -14.59 8.12
CA GLY A 284 -8.53 -14.90 6.96
C GLY A 284 -9.30 -15.02 5.65
N ARG A 285 -10.48 -14.40 5.55
CA ARG A 285 -11.34 -14.41 4.34
C ARG A 285 -10.95 -13.27 3.41
N ASP A 286 -11.44 -13.35 2.18
CA ASP A 286 -11.18 -12.31 1.19
C ASP A 286 -11.85 -10.98 1.60
N ALA A 287 -11.06 -9.92 1.51
CA ALA A 287 -11.48 -8.55 1.68
C ALA A 287 -10.80 -7.67 0.62
N THR A 288 -11.24 -6.43 0.55
CA THR A 288 -10.73 -5.41 -0.37
C THR A 288 -10.13 -4.28 0.42
N LEU A 289 -8.85 -3.99 0.19
CA LEU A 289 -8.19 -2.78 0.68
C LEU A 289 -8.28 -1.71 -0.40
N THR A 290 -8.92 -0.57 -0.09
CA THR A 290 -8.90 0.64 -0.91
C THR A 290 -8.03 1.68 -0.25
N MET A 291 -6.96 2.09 -0.91
CA MET A 291 -6.04 3.14 -0.49
C MET A 291 -6.33 4.41 -1.30
N ARG A 292 -6.79 5.47 -0.66
CA ARG A 292 -6.90 6.80 -1.26
C ARG A 292 -5.78 7.67 -0.72
N TRP A 293 -5.08 8.38 -1.58
CA TRP A 293 -3.97 9.23 -1.17
C TRP A 293 -4.06 10.62 -1.80
N THR A 294 -3.47 11.60 -1.12
CA THR A 294 -3.33 12.98 -1.61
C THR A 294 -1.97 13.51 -1.19
N PHE A 295 -1.22 14.00 -2.17
CA PHE A 295 0.05 14.68 -2.00
C PHE A 295 -0.10 16.16 -2.38
N SER A 296 0.37 17.04 -1.52
CA SER A 296 0.39 18.50 -1.74
C SER A 296 1.74 19.06 -1.34
N ARG A 297 2.38 19.85 -2.20
CA ARG A 297 3.62 20.58 -1.91
C ARG A 297 3.46 22.08 -2.13
N GLN A 298 4.22 22.86 -1.38
CA GLN A 298 4.28 24.32 -1.50
C GLN A 298 5.25 24.79 -2.58
#